data_AF-A0A972DTZ5-F1
#
_entry.id   AF-A0A972DTZ5-F1
#
_cell.length_a   1.000
_cell.length_b   1.000
_cell.length_c   1.000
_cell.angle_alpha   90.00
_cell.angle_beta   90.00
_cell.angle_gamma   90.00
#
_symmetry.space_group_name_H-M   'P 1'
#
loop_
_entity.id
_entity.type
_entity.pdbx_description
1 polymer ?
#
loop_
_entity_poly.entity_id
_entity_poly.type
_entity_poly.pdbx_seq_one_letter_code
_entity_poly.pdbx_strand_id
1 'polypeptide(L)'
;MDPVSGQPPQDQKAGSPSVSRASLMVGPEGRLLLAAVILAFAYTVWLGVMVVRSPGQFQMLIGMTATTLVFGRAAGLAYGYSVSLGHIYVIAVTMVVETLHVLVFYPLFVFSWRHLLVIKSLKAIFDRIHQAAETHKAKIQRYGIVGLFAFVWFPFWMTGPVVGSAIGFLLNLPVWLNISVVLAGTYVAILCWALFLRELHARVSAYDPYAAMVLVVLLIVVIAVGHLLRRTLGENRRRH
;
A
#
# COMPACT_ATOMS: atom_id res chain seq x y z
N MET A 1 68.54 -27.26 -10.49
CA MET A 1 68.39 -26.55 -11.78
C MET A 1 66.91 -26.60 -12.12
N ASP A 2 66.20 -25.50 -11.87
CA ASP A 2 64.89 -25.24 -12.49
C ASP A 2 65.08 -24.93 -13.99
N PRO A 3 64.00 -24.95 -14.80
CA PRO A 3 63.29 -23.68 -14.91
C PRO A 3 61.76 -23.80 -14.82
N VAL A 4 61.20 -22.81 -14.13
CA VAL A 4 59.83 -22.31 -14.18
C VAL A 4 59.52 -21.75 -15.58
N SER A 5 58.35 -22.07 -16.14
CA SER A 5 57.48 -21.20 -16.98
C SER A 5 56.45 -22.10 -17.71
N GLY A 6 55.17 -21.78 -17.85
CA GLY A 6 54.35 -20.63 -17.49
C GLY A 6 52.90 -20.98 -17.87
N GLN A 7 51.95 -20.44 -17.11
CA GLN A 7 50.55 -20.34 -17.53
C GLN A 7 50.29 -18.85 -17.75
N PRO A 8 49.46 -18.44 -18.74
CA PRO A 8 48.05 -18.17 -18.40
C PRO A 8 47.09 -18.41 -19.61
N PRO A 9 45.86 -17.87 -19.64
CA PRO A 9 44.63 -18.59 -19.35
C PRO A 9 43.72 -18.74 -20.59
N GLN A 10 43.01 -19.85 -20.76
CA GLN A 10 41.98 -19.94 -21.80
C GLN A 10 40.58 -20.16 -21.20
N ASP A 11 39.89 -19.03 -21.13
CA ASP A 11 38.48 -18.81 -21.34
C ASP A 11 37.48 -19.72 -20.62
N GLN A 12 37.06 -19.19 -19.48
CA GLN A 12 35.65 -19.09 -19.11
C GLN A 12 34.77 -18.88 -20.36
N LYS A 13 34.18 -19.97 -20.87
CA LYS A 13 32.91 -19.86 -21.58
C LYS A 13 31.87 -19.38 -20.56
N ALA A 14 31.71 -18.06 -20.55
CA ALA A 14 30.58 -17.37 -19.98
C ALA A 14 29.29 -17.83 -20.67
N GLY A 15 28.78 -18.99 -20.27
CA GLY A 15 27.36 -19.31 -20.37
C GLY A 15 26.69 -18.63 -19.19
N SER A 16 26.09 -17.46 -19.41
CA SER A 16 25.18 -16.89 -18.43
C SER A 16 24.13 -17.96 -18.09
N PRO A 17 23.94 -18.35 -16.82
CA PRO A 17 22.76 -19.10 -16.50
C PRO A 17 21.63 -18.12 -16.73
N SER A 18 20.78 -18.44 -17.71
CA SER A 18 19.41 -17.98 -17.76
C SER A 18 18.82 -18.15 -16.36
N VAL A 19 18.87 -17.11 -15.54
CA VAL A 19 18.15 -17.01 -14.27
C VAL A 19 16.69 -17.04 -14.69
N SER A 20 16.17 -18.27 -14.78
CA SER A 20 14.97 -18.56 -15.53
C SER A 20 13.82 -17.86 -14.82
N ARG A 21 12.90 -17.28 -15.61
CA ARG A 21 11.68 -16.66 -15.11
C ARG A 21 10.92 -17.56 -14.12
N ALA A 22 11.13 -18.88 -14.18
CA ALA A 22 10.59 -19.86 -13.23
C ALA A 22 11.16 -19.73 -11.81
N SER A 23 12.44 -19.38 -11.61
CA SER A 23 13.02 -19.22 -10.26
C SER A 23 12.51 -17.99 -9.51
N LEU A 24 12.08 -16.94 -10.22
CA LEU A 24 11.47 -15.75 -9.62
C LEU A 24 10.06 -16.02 -9.09
N MET A 25 9.33 -16.97 -9.69
CA MET A 25 7.98 -17.35 -9.26
C MET A 25 7.97 -18.28 -8.02
N VAL A 26 9.09 -18.93 -7.68
CA VAL A 26 9.16 -19.85 -6.53
C VAL A 26 9.30 -19.11 -5.19
N GLY A 27 9.79 -17.87 -5.22
CA GLY A 27 9.98 -17.02 -4.03
C GLY A 27 8.67 -16.58 -3.36
N PRO A 28 8.70 -16.16 -2.09
CA PRO A 28 7.52 -15.70 -1.36
C PRO A 28 6.80 -14.52 -2.04
N GLU A 29 7.54 -13.64 -2.74
CA GLU A 29 6.96 -12.53 -3.51
C GLU A 29 6.25 -13.00 -4.78
N GLY A 30 6.78 -14.03 -5.45
CA GLY A 30 6.14 -14.66 -6.62
C GLY A 30 4.82 -15.34 -6.25
N ARG A 31 4.78 -16.02 -5.09
CA ARG A 31 3.54 -16.58 -4.54
C ARG A 31 2.53 -15.50 -4.18
N LEU A 32 2.99 -14.37 -3.66
CA LEU A 32 2.12 -13.24 -3.34
C LEU A 32 1.49 -12.64 -4.60
N LEU A 33 2.29 -12.47 -5.67
CA LEU A 33 1.80 -12.00 -6.96
C LEU A 33 0.80 -12.98 -7.57
N LEU A 34 1.06 -14.29 -7.48
CA LEU A 34 0.13 -15.32 -7.93
C LEU A 34 -1.20 -15.25 -7.16
N ALA A 35 -1.14 -15.11 -5.83
CA ALA A 35 -2.34 -14.91 -5.01
C ALA A 35 -3.10 -13.63 -5.41
N ALA A 36 -2.38 -12.56 -5.75
CA ALA A 36 -2.96 -11.32 -6.27
C ALA A 36 -3.72 -11.57 -7.58
N VAL A 37 -3.12 -12.30 -8.53
CA VAL A 37 -3.74 -12.62 -9.83
C VAL A 37 -4.98 -13.50 -9.65
N ILE A 38 -4.91 -14.53 -8.80
CA ILE A 38 -6.05 -15.40 -8.50
C ILE A 38 -7.19 -14.60 -7.88
N LEU A 39 -6.89 -13.76 -6.88
CA LEU A 39 -7.88 -12.92 -6.23
C LEU A 39 -8.47 -11.88 -7.19
N ALA A 40 -7.65 -11.29 -8.07
CA ALA A 40 -8.10 -10.32 -9.06
C ALA A 40 -9.05 -10.98 -10.06
N PHE A 41 -8.68 -12.17 -10.55
CA PHE A 41 -9.53 -12.95 -11.45
C PHE A 41 -10.86 -13.31 -10.79
N ALA A 42 -10.83 -13.81 -9.55
CA ALA A 42 -12.04 -14.11 -8.79
C ALA A 42 -12.93 -12.86 -8.60
N TYR A 43 -12.34 -11.71 -8.28
CA TYR A 43 -13.05 -10.45 -8.14
C TYR A 43 -13.67 -9.98 -9.47
N THR A 44 -12.94 -10.06 -10.59
CA THR A 44 -13.45 -9.73 -11.92
C THR A 44 -14.58 -10.65 -12.36
N VAL A 45 -14.47 -11.97 -12.12
CA VAL A 45 -15.54 -12.93 -12.40
C VAL A 45 -16.77 -12.61 -11.57
N TRP A 46 -16.61 -12.31 -10.28
CA TRP A 46 -17.71 -11.91 -9.41
C TRP A 46 -18.41 -10.62 -9.89
N LEU A 47 -17.65 -9.59 -10.30
CA LEU A 47 -18.19 -8.40 -10.93
C LEU A 47 -18.91 -8.71 -12.26
N GLY A 48 -18.38 -9.63 -13.06
CA GLY A 48 -18.99 -10.09 -14.31
C GLY A 48 -20.35 -10.77 -14.08
N VAL A 49 -20.48 -11.58 -13.02
CA VAL A 49 -21.77 -12.15 -12.61
C VAL A 49 -22.77 -11.06 -12.21
N MET A 50 -22.30 -9.98 -11.58
CA MET A 50 -23.15 -8.85 -11.19
C MET A 50 -23.70 -8.05 -12.38
N VAL A 51 -23.01 -8.04 -13.53
CA VAL A 51 -23.55 -7.44 -14.77
C VAL A 51 -24.88 -8.07 -15.16
N VAL A 52 -24.98 -9.40 -15.06
CA VAL A 52 -26.17 -10.15 -15.47
C VAL A 52 -27.24 -10.14 -14.38
N ARG A 53 -26.84 -10.20 -13.11
CA ARG A 53 -27.79 -10.26 -11.98
C ARG A 53 -28.38 -8.90 -11.60
N SER A 54 -27.60 -7.84 -11.65
CA SER A 54 -28.00 -6.51 -11.15
C SER A 54 -27.16 -5.40 -11.78
N PRO A 55 -27.49 -4.98 -13.03
CA PRO A 55 -26.73 -3.96 -13.76
C PRO A 55 -26.52 -2.65 -12.99
N GLY A 56 -27.54 -2.21 -12.21
CA GLY A 56 -27.45 -1.00 -11.39
C GLY A 56 -26.42 -1.12 -10.25
N GLN A 57 -26.38 -2.27 -9.55
CA GLN A 57 -25.37 -2.50 -8.51
C GLN A 57 -23.96 -2.63 -9.10
N PHE A 58 -23.83 -3.25 -10.28
CA PHE A 58 -22.55 -3.35 -10.98
C PHE A 58 -21.91 -1.98 -11.24
N GLN A 59 -22.69 -1.00 -11.72
CA GLN A 59 -22.19 0.36 -11.95
C GLN A 59 -21.69 1.02 -10.66
N MET A 60 -22.43 0.86 -9.56
CA MET A 60 -22.03 1.37 -8.24
C MET A 60 -20.74 0.69 -7.74
N LEU A 61 -20.63 -0.63 -7.90
CA LEU A 61 -19.46 -1.41 -7.47
C LEU A 61 -18.20 -1.04 -8.28
N ILE A 62 -18.34 -0.81 -9.58
CA ILE A 62 -17.23 -0.30 -10.41
C ILE A 62 -16.83 1.10 -9.98
N GLY A 63 -17.80 2.01 -9.80
CA GLY A 63 -17.52 3.38 -9.34
C GLY A 63 -16.80 3.38 -7.99
N MET A 64 -17.22 2.53 -7.07
CA MET A 64 -16.59 2.35 -5.77
C MET A 64 -15.17 1.78 -5.89
N THR A 65 -14.98 0.77 -6.75
CA THR A 65 -13.67 0.16 -7.01
C THR A 65 -12.70 1.21 -7.57
N ALA A 66 -13.12 1.92 -8.61
CA ALA A 66 -12.33 2.97 -9.24
C ALA A 66 -11.98 4.09 -8.25
N THR A 67 -12.96 4.54 -7.45
CA THR A 67 -12.74 5.57 -6.44
C THR A 67 -11.78 5.12 -5.35
N THR A 68 -11.88 3.86 -4.90
CA THR A 68 -10.95 3.27 -3.93
C THR A 68 -9.52 3.22 -4.49
N LEU A 69 -9.37 2.81 -5.76
CA LEU A 69 -8.06 2.73 -6.41
C LEU A 69 -7.42 4.12 -6.62
N VAL A 70 -8.22 5.12 -7.02
CA VAL A 70 -7.72 6.43 -7.44
C VAL A 70 -7.61 7.44 -6.30
N PHE A 71 -8.47 7.34 -5.28
CA PHE A 71 -8.54 8.31 -4.18
C PHE A 71 -8.39 7.66 -2.80
N GLY A 72 -8.22 6.33 -2.74
CA GLY A 72 -8.01 5.57 -1.52
C GLY A 72 -9.29 5.17 -0.79
N ARG A 73 -9.11 4.36 0.26
CA ARG A 73 -10.18 3.76 1.06
C ARG A 73 -11.27 4.71 1.56
N ALA A 74 -10.92 5.91 2.05
CA ALA A 74 -11.90 6.84 2.62
C ALA A 74 -12.87 7.36 1.55
N ALA A 75 -12.35 7.68 0.36
CA ALA A 75 -13.16 8.10 -0.78
C ALA A 75 -14.02 6.94 -1.32
N GLY A 76 -13.46 5.73 -1.39
CA GLY A 76 -14.19 4.52 -1.76
C GLY A 76 -15.38 4.23 -0.83
N LEU A 77 -15.15 4.29 0.48
CA LEU A 77 -16.21 4.13 1.48
C LEU A 77 -17.26 5.24 1.38
N ALA A 78 -16.83 6.50 1.24
CA ALA A 78 -17.75 7.64 1.10
C ALA A 78 -18.63 7.51 -0.15
N TYR A 79 -18.05 7.12 -1.29
CA TYR A 79 -18.79 6.84 -2.52
C TYR A 79 -19.79 5.69 -2.33
N GLY A 80 -19.36 4.58 -1.71
CA GLY A 80 -20.23 3.43 -1.44
C GLY A 80 -21.46 3.80 -0.62
N TYR A 81 -21.30 4.63 0.41
CA TYR A 81 -22.42 5.13 1.20
C TYR A 81 -23.27 6.17 0.46
N SER A 82 -22.68 7.03 -0.39
CA SER A 82 -23.44 8.05 -1.12
C SER A 82 -24.38 7.44 -2.17
N VAL A 83 -24.02 6.29 -2.74
CA VAL A 83 -24.88 5.53 -3.67
C VAL A 83 -25.75 4.48 -2.97
N SER A 84 -25.86 4.57 -1.63
CA SER A 84 -26.70 3.72 -0.79
C SER A 84 -26.41 2.22 -0.88
N LEU A 85 -25.15 1.82 -1.14
CA LEU A 85 -24.76 0.43 -1.03
C LEU A 85 -24.84 -0.05 0.43
N GLY A 86 -25.23 -1.31 0.61
CA GLY A 86 -25.32 -1.92 1.93
C GLY A 86 -23.98 -1.88 2.67
N HIS A 87 -24.01 -1.57 3.96
CA HIS A 87 -22.81 -1.39 4.80
C HIS A 87 -21.81 -2.55 4.70
N ILE A 88 -22.31 -3.78 4.70
CA ILE A 88 -21.48 -4.98 4.58
C ILE A 88 -20.81 -5.08 3.20
N TYR A 89 -21.53 -4.74 2.13
CA TYR A 89 -20.98 -4.71 0.77
C TYR A 89 -19.88 -3.66 0.63
N VAL A 90 -20.12 -2.46 1.15
CA VAL A 90 -19.14 -1.36 1.12
C VAL A 90 -17.84 -1.79 1.81
N ILE A 91 -17.92 -2.32 3.03
CA ILE A 91 -16.73 -2.79 3.76
C ILE A 91 -16.03 -3.93 3.01
N ALA A 92 -16.77 -4.96 2.58
CA ALA A 92 -16.20 -6.14 1.95
C ALA A 92 -15.48 -5.80 0.64
N VAL A 93 -16.10 -4.97 -0.21
CA VAL A 93 -15.52 -4.54 -1.48
C VAL A 93 -14.27 -3.69 -1.25
N THR A 94 -14.29 -2.72 -0.33
CA THR A 94 -13.10 -1.94 0.01
C THR A 94 -11.97 -2.83 0.54
N MET A 95 -12.28 -3.81 1.40
CA MET A 95 -11.27 -4.76 1.89
C MET A 95 -10.64 -5.53 0.73
N VAL A 96 -11.42 -6.12 -0.16
CA VAL A 96 -10.90 -6.88 -1.32
C VAL A 96 -10.03 -6.01 -2.22
N VAL A 97 -10.48 -4.79 -2.54
CA VAL A 97 -9.73 -3.87 -3.40
C VAL A 97 -8.41 -3.45 -2.76
N GLU A 98 -8.40 -3.14 -1.46
CA GLU A 98 -7.17 -2.78 -0.73
C GLU A 98 -6.23 -3.99 -0.58
N THR A 99 -6.76 -5.20 -0.37
CA THR A 99 -5.97 -6.44 -0.39
C THR A 99 -5.30 -6.63 -1.74
N LEU A 100 -6.05 -6.48 -2.84
CA LEU A 100 -5.49 -6.53 -4.20
C LEU A 100 -4.39 -5.49 -4.39
N HIS A 101 -4.61 -4.27 -3.93
CA HIS A 101 -3.63 -3.20 -4.04
C HIS A 101 -2.32 -3.58 -3.33
N VAL A 102 -2.37 -4.09 -2.10
CA VAL A 102 -1.19 -4.51 -1.33
C VAL A 102 -0.49 -5.72 -1.99
N LEU A 103 -1.25 -6.74 -2.39
CA LEU A 103 -0.74 -7.97 -2.98
C LEU A 103 -0.11 -7.76 -4.36
N VAL A 104 -0.58 -6.77 -5.13
CA VAL A 104 0.03 -6.38 -6.41
C VAL A 104 1.21 -5.46 -6.18
N PHE A 105 1.06 -4.42 -5.36
CA PHE A 105 2.07 -3.39 -5.20
C PHE A 105 3.34 -3.90 -4.53
N TYR A 106 3.22 -4.70 -3.47
CA TYR A 106 4.38 -5.21 -2.74
C TYR A 106 5.37 -5.98 -3.61
N PRO A 107 4.98 -7.06 -4.33
CA PRO A 107 5.92 -7.81 -5.16
C PRO A 107 6.44 -6.96 -6.33
N LEU A 108 5.63 -6.08 -6.92
CA LEU A 108 6.10 -5.14 -7.94
C LEU A 108 7.17 -4.20 -7.39
N PHE A 109 6.99 -3.68 -6.17
CA PHE A 109 7.97 -2.87 -5.49
C PHE A 109 9.26 -3.66 -5.22
N VAL A 110 9.16 -4.88 -4.69
CA VAL A 110 10.34 -5.73 -4.43
C VAL A 110 11.09 -6.06 -5.73
N PHE A 111 10.40 -6.42 -6.81
CA PHE A 111 11.05 -6.71 -8.09
C PHE A 111 11.70 -5.48 -8.70
N SER A 112 11.03 -4.32 -8.64
CA SER A 112 11.59 -3.04 -9.08
C SER A 112 12.84 -2.68 -8.27
N TRP A 113 12.79 -2.87 -6.95
CA TRP A 113 13.91 -2.59 -6.06
C TRP A 113 15.11 -3.52 -6.31
N ARG A 114 14.88 -4.82 -6.51
CA ARG A 114 15.94 -5.77 -6.87
C ARG A 114 16.63 -5.42 -8.19
N HIS A 115 15.90 -4.84 -9.15
CA HIS A 115 16.49 -4.35 -10.39
C HIS A 115 17.29 -3.04 -10.20
N LEU A 116 16.92 -2.20 -9.22
CA LEU A 116 17.73 -1.03 -8.81
C LEU A 116 18.99 -1.44 -8.02
N LEU A 117 18.95 -2.54 -7.27
CA LEU A 117 20.09 -3.09 -6.51
C LEU A 117 21.22 -3.63 -7.40
N VAL A 118 21.08 -3.57 -8.72
CA VAL A 118 22.17 -3.82 -9.69
C VAL A 118 23.27 -2.74 -9.56
N ILE A 119 22.97 -1.57 -9.00
CA ILE A 119 23.93 -0.48 -8.79
C ILE A 119 24.75 -0.72 -7.50
N LYS A 120 26.09 -0.83 -7.64
CA LYS A 120 27.03 -1.12 -6.53
C LYS A 120 26.82 -0.22 -5.29
N SER A 121 26.56 1.07 -5.47
CA SER A 121 26.36 2.02 -4.37
C SER A 121 25.09 1.74 -3.57
N LEU A 122 24.01 1.34 -4.24
CA LEU A 122 22.75 1.02 -3.58
C LEU A 122 22.82 -0.33 -2.85
N LYS A 123 23.55 -1.30 -3.43
CA LYS A 123 23.89 -2.56 -2.76
C LYS A 123 24.68 -2.33 -1.47
N ALA A 124 25.70 -1.46 -1.50
CA ALA A 124 26.49 -1.15 -0.32
C ALA A 124 25.67 -0.47 0.79
N ILE A 125 24.71 0.39 0.43
CA ILE A 125 23.76 0.99 1.40
C ILE A 125 22.85 -0.09 1.98
N PHE A 126 22.32 -0.99 1.15
CA PHE A 126 21.47 -2.09 1.60
C PHE A 126 22.21 -3.05 2.53
N ASP A 127 23.43 -3.46 2.20
CA ASP A 127 24.26 -4.35 3.02
C ASP A 127 24.57 -3.70 4.39
N ARG A 128 24.81 -2.38 4.42
CA ARG A 128 24.97 -1.62 5.67
C ARG A 128 23.68 -1.57 6.50
N ILE A 129 22.53 -1.38 5.87
CA ILE A 129 21.22 -1.41 6.54
C ILE A 129 20.94 -2.82 7.10
N HIS A 130 21.30 -3.87 6.35
CA HIS A 130 21.12 -5.26 6.75
C HIS A 130 22.00 -5.62 7.95
N GLN A 131 23.28 -5.21 7.94
CA GLN A 131 24.19 -5.36 9.06
C GLN A 131 23.73 -4.59 10.31
N ALA A 132 23.24 -3.36 10.14
CA ALA A 132 22.69 -2.58 11.25
C ALA A 132 21.40 -3.22 11.83
N ALA A 133 20.58 -3.84 10.98
CA ALA A 133 19.35 -4.52 11.38
C ALA A 133 19.61 -5.86 12.10
N GLU A 134 20.64 -6.62 11.71
CA GLU A 134 21.03 -7.88 12.37
C GLU A 134 21.46 -7.66 13.83
N THR A 135 22.24 -6.62 14.12
CA THR A 135 22.76 -6.32 15.46
C THR A 135 21.66 -6.01 16.50
N HIS A 136 20.47 -5.58 16.06
CA HIS A 136 19.33 -5.28 16.93
C HIS A 136 18.00 -5.89 16.43
N LYS A 137 18.07 -7.05 15.76
CA LYS A 137 16.97 -7.70 15.03
C LYS A 137 15.68 -7.82 15.83
N ALA A 138 15.76 -8.32 17.07
CA ALA A 138 14.57 -8.52 17.90
C ALA A 138 13.88 -7.21 18.32
N LYS A 139 14.68 -6.15 18.58
CA LYS A 139 14.15 -4.84 19.00
C LYS A 139 13.58 -4.09 17.79
N ILE A 140 14.32 -4.04 16.68
CA ILE A 140 13.90 -3.39 15.43
C ILE A 140 12.66 -4.05 14.85
N GLN A 141 12.57 -5.38 14.87
CA GLN A 141 11.36 -6.09 14.41
C GLN A 141 10.15 -5.75 15.28
N ARG A 142 10.25 -5.81 16.62
CA ARG A 142 9.09 -5.56 17.49
C ARG A 142 8.56 -4.12 17.39
N TYR A 143 9.44 -3.11 17.45
CA TYR A 143 9.02 -1.72 17.31
C TYR A 143 8.65 -1.36 15.87
N GLY A 144 9.32 -1.97 14.88
CA GLY A 144 9.00 -1.83 13.47
C GLY A 144 7.60 -2.33 13.14
N ILE A 145 7.15 -3.43 13.76
CA ILE A 145 5.79 -3.96 13.59
C ILE A 145 4.73 -3.00 14.12
N VAL A 146 4.91 -2.51 15.35
CA VAL A 146 3.93 -1.60 15.98
C VAL A 146 3.90 -0.27 15.24
N GLY A 147 5.07 0.28 14.88
CA GLY A 147 5.18 1.50 14.09
C GLY A 147 4.56 1.36 12.70
N LEU A 148 4.82 0.24 12.02
CA LEU A 148 4.23 -0.06 10.72
C LEU A 148 2.72 -0.20 10.80
N PHE A 149 2.21 -0.92 11.79
CA PHE A 149 0.77 -1.04 12.03
C PHE A 149 0.14 0.34 12.25
N ALA A 150 0.67 1.13 13.17
CA ALA A 150 0.16 2.46 13.49
C ALA A 150 0.22 3.39 12.27
N PHE A 151 1.30 3.31 11.48
CA PHE A 151 1.47 4.08 10.25
C PHE A 151 0.39 3.77 9.21
N VAL A 152 0.13 2.48 8.94
CA VAL A 152 -0.87 2.07 7.94
C VAL A 152 -2.30 2.31 8.43
N TRP A 153 -2.54 2.05 9.72
CA TRP A 153 -3.81 2.31 10.38
C TRP A 153 -4.17 3.80 10.35
N PHE A 154 -3.18 4.68 10.44
CA PHE A 154 -3.43 6.11 10.45
C PHE A 154 -4.11 6.56 9.13
N PRO A 155 -5.30 7.16 9.20
CA PRO A 155 -6.22 7.22 8.08
C PRO A 155 -5.89 8.24 6.98
N PHE A 156 -4.92 9.13 7.21
CA PHE A 156 -4.68 10.29 6.34
C PHE A 156 -3.87 10.01 5.08
N TRP A 157 -3.20 8.86 4.99
CA TRP A 157 -2.39 8.51 3.82
C TRP A 157 -3.20 7.64 2.86
N MET A 158 -3.60 8.24 1.74
CA MET A 158 -4.20 7.56 0.58
C MET A 158 -3.34 6.37 0.09
N THR A 159 -2.03 6.42 0.34
CA THR A 159 -1.05 5.37 0.01
C THR A 159 -0.61 4.52 1.20
N GLY A 160 -1.32 4.60 2.34
CA GLY A 160 -0.90 3.98 3.62
C GLY A 160 -0.42 2.54 3.49
N PRO A 161 -1.19 1.62 2.85
CA PRO A 161 -0.78 0.22 2.74
C PRO A 161 0.37 0.00 1.75
N VAL A 162 0.38 0.76 0.65
CA VAL A 162 1.43 0.75 -0.37
C VAL A 162 2.76 1.18 0.24
N VAL A 163 2.83 2.37 0.84
CA VAL A 163 4.04 2.90 1.48
C VAL A 163 4.39 2.06 2.70
N GLY A 164 3.41 1.60 3.49
CA GLY A 164 3.63 0.70 4.61
C GLY A 164 4.32 -0.60 4.18
N SER A 165 3.86 -1.22 3.10
CA SER A 165 4.48 -2.43 2.57
C SER A 165 5.94 -2.21 2.13
N ALA A 166 6.26 -1.02 1.57
CA ALA A 166 7.62 -0.62 1.25
C ALA A 166 8.47 -0.38 2.51
N ILE A 167 7.94 0.30 3.53
CA ILE A 167 8.61 0.51 4.82
C ILE A 167 8.91 -0.84 5.49
N GLY A 168 7.94 -1.75 5.54
CA GLY A 168 8.16 -3.08 6.11
C GLY A 168 9.23 -3.89 5.36
N PHE A 169 9.35 -3.71 4.04
CA PHE A 169 10.45 -4.28 3.27
C PHE A 169 11.80 -3.65 3.65
N LEU A 170 11.87 -2.32 3.78
CA LEU A 170 13.09 -1.60 4.17
C LEU A 170 13.53 -1.94 5.61
N LEU A 171 12.57 -2.24 6.50
CA LEU A 171 12.82 -2.74 7.85
C LEU A 171 13.24 -4.22 7.89
N ASN A 172 13.39 -4.87 6.72
CA ASN A 172 13.76 -6.27 6.57
C ASN A 172 12.79 -7.22 7.33
N LEU A 173 11.50 -6.87 7.34
CA LEU A 173 10.47 -7.75 7.90
C LEU A 173 10.22 -8.92 6.95
N PRO A 174 9.97 -10.13 7.47
CA PRO A 174 9.61 -11.26 6.63
C PRO A 174 8.34 -10.94 5.84
N VAL A 175 8.30 -11.33 4.57
CA VAL A 175 7.24 -11.00 3.60
C VAL A 175 5.85 -11.18 4.21
N TRP A 176 5.57 -12.39 4.73
CA TRP A 176 4.26 -12.72 5.31
C TRP A 176 3.90 -11.84 6.49
N LEU A 177 4.87 -11.50 7.34
CA LEU A 177 4.64 -10.66 8.50
C LEU A 177 4.34 -9.23 8.07
N ASN A 178 5.12 -8.67 7.14
CA ASN A 178 4.88 -7.35 6.58
C ASN A 178 3.47 -7.24 5.99
N ILE A 179 3.09 -8.17 5.10
CA ILE A 179 1.76 -8.19 4.49
C ILE A 179 0.67 -8.32 5.55
N SER A 180 0.85 -9.18 6.55
CA SER A 180 -0.15 -9.37 7.61
C SER A 180 -0.35 -8.11 8.45
N VAL A 181 0.74 -7.44 8.84
CA VAL A 181 0.69 -6.20 9.63
C VAL A 181 0.04 -5.07 8.84
N VAL A 182 0.42 -4.92 7.56
CA VAL A 182 -0.14 -3.91 6.66
C VAL A 182 -1.63 -4.16 6.44
N LEU A 183 -2.04 -5.38 6.11
CA LEU A 183 -3.46 -5.72 5.91
C LEU A 183 -4.26 -5.55 7.19
N ALA A 184 -3.73 -5.95 8.35
CA ALA A 184 -4.40 -5.76 9.63
C ALA A 184 -4.65 -4.27 9.92
N GLY A 185 -3.63 -3.42 9.76
CA GLY A 185 -3.79 -1.97 9.93
C GLY A 185 -4.79 -1.38 8.94
N THR A 186 -4.78 -1.87 7.69
CA THR A 186 -5.70 -1.46 6.63
C THR A 186 -7.15 -1.82 6.98
N TYR A 187 -7.40 -3.04 7.44
CA TYR A 187 -8.75 -3.49 7.79
C TYR A 187 -9.30 -2.75 9.00
N VAL A 188 -8.47 -2.52 10.03
CA VAL A 188 -8.89 -1.69 11.18
C VAL A 188 -9.20 -0.27 10.71
N ALA A 189 -8.39 0.31 9.81
CA ALA A 189 -8.68 1.64 9.26
C ALA A 189 -9.98 1.68 8.46
N ILE A 190 -10.26 0.66 7.64
CA ILE A 190 -11.51 0.53 6.88
C ILE A 190 -12.69 0.47 7.84
N LEU A 191 -12.63 -0.35 8.90
CA LEU A 191 -13.69 -0.46 9.89
C LEU A 191 -13.92 0.87 10.63
N CYS A 192 -12.85 1.54 11.07
CA CYS A 192 -12.94 2.85 11.71
C CYS A 192 -13.63 3.87 10.79
N TRP A 193 -13.21 3.97 9.52
CA TRP A 193 -13.83 4.87 8.56
C TRP A 193 -15.27 4.47 8.22
N ALA A 194 -15.55 3.18 8.10
CA ALA A 194 -16.88 2.70 7.79
C ALA A 194 -17.87 3.05 8.90
N LEU A 195 -17.47 2.91 10.17
CA LEU A 195 -18.27 3.33 11.31
C LEU A 195 -18.42 4.85 11.36
N PHE A 196 -17.33 5.59 11.17
CA PHE A 196 -17.34 7.05 11.18
C PHE A 196 -18.24 7.63 10.09
N LEU A 197 -18.10 7.16 8.84
CA LEU A 197 -18.88 7.63 7.70
C LEU A 197 -20.34 7.18 7.78
N ARG A 198 -20.62 6.00 8.33
CA ARG A 198 -22.00 5.57 8.57
C ARG A 198 -22.70 6.47 9.57
N GLU A 199 -22.04 6.79 10.68
CA GLU A 199 -22.58 7.70 11.69
C GLU A 199 -22.76 9.12 11.13
N LEU A 200 -21.79 9.60 10.34
CA LEU A 200 -21.93 10.85 9.60
C LEU A 200 -23.12 10.81 8.64
N HIS A 201 -23.26 9.76 7.84
CA HIS A 201 -24.36 9.63 6.88
C HIS A 201 -25.71 9.59 7.59
N ALA A 202 -25.83 8.85 8.69
CA ALA A 202 -27.05 8.80 9.51
C ALA A 202 -27.41 10.18 10.08
N ARG A 203 -26.42 10.92 10.60
CA ARG A 203 -26.63 12.28 11.12
C ARG A 203 -26.95 13.30 10.03
N VAL A 204 -26.30 13.19 8.88
CA VAL A 204 -26.54 14.05 7.71
C VAL A 204 -27.91 13.77 7.09
N SER A 205 -28.36 12.50 7.04
CA SER A 205 -29.72 12.17 6.59
C SER A 205 -30.81 12.67 7.54
N ALA A 206 -30.47 12.93 8.81
CA ALA A 206 -31.36 13.51 9.80
C ALA A 206 -31.34 15.06 9.83
N TYR A 207 -30.35 15.71 9.18
CA TYR A 207 -30.14 17.15 9.18
C TYR A 207 -29.82 17.63 7.75
N ASP A 208 -30.86 17.89 6.93
CA ASP A 208 -30.98 18.75 5.72
C ASP A 208 -29.76 18.95 4.75
N PRO A 209 -30.00 19.29 3.45
CA PRO A 209 -28.97 19.51 2.40
C PRO A 209 -27.81 20.47 2.72
N TYR A 210 -27.87 21.23 3.81
CA TYR A 210 -26.84 22.16 4.24
C TYR A 210 -25.65 21.51 4.95
N ALA A 211 -25.73 20.27 5.42
CA ALA A 211 -24.63 19.62 6.15
C ALA A 211 -23.39 19.38 5.27
N ALA A 212 -23.57 19.05 3.98
CA ALA A 212 -22.48 18.94 3.02
C ALA A 212 -21.80 20.30 2.77
N MET A 213 -22.59 21.38 2.76
CA MET A 213 -22.09 22.75 2.62
C MET A 213 -21.28 23.17 3.85
N VAL A 214 -21.74 22.83 5.07
CA VAL A 214 -21.02 23.10 6.32
C VAL A 214 -19.67 22.35 6.36
N LEU A 215 -19.64 21.09 5.92
CA LEU A 215 -18.39 20.32 5.87
C LEU A 215 -17.36 20.92 4.89
N VAL A 216 -17.82 21.36 3.71
CA VAL A 216 -16.98 22.03 2.70
C VAL A 216 -16.47 23.37 3.23
N VAL A 217 -17.33 24.17 3.87
CA VAL A 217 -16.93 25.44 4.49
C VAL A 217 -15.92 25.21 5.60
N LEU A 218 -16.11 24.20 6.45
CA LEU A 218 -15.17 23.86 7.52
C LEU A 218 -13.80 23.46 6.95
N LEU A 219 -13.78 22.66 5.88
CA LEU A 219 -12.54 22.27 5.21
C LEU A 219 -11.80 23.48 4.63
N ILE A 220 -12.52 24.39 3.97
CA ILE A 220 -11.96 25.65 3.43
C ILE A 220 -11.38 26.51 4.55
N VAL A 221 -12.08 26.64 5.68
CA VAL A 221 -11.59 27.39 6.85
C VAL A 221 -10.32 26.78 7.43
N VAL A 222 -10.27 25.45 7.60
CA VAL A 222 -9.07 24.76 8.12
C VAL A 222 -7.87 24.94 7.18
N ILE A 223 -8.08 24.84 5.86
CA ILE A 223 -7.04 25.07 4.85
C ILE A 223 -6.56 26.53 4.89
N ALA A 224 -7.49 27.48 4.96
CA ALA A 224 -7.18 28.92 5.01
C ALA A 224 -6.40 29.28 6.27
N VAL A 225 -6.84 28.80 7.44
CA VAL A 225 -6.14 29.01 8.72
C VAL A 225 -4.77 28.36 8.71
N GLY A 226 -4.64 27.13 8.21
CA GLY A 226 -3.35 26.45 8.08
C GLY A 226 -2.40 27.14 7.10
N HIS A 227 -2.93 27.77 6.05
CA HIS A 227 -2.14 28.59 5.13
C HIS A 227 -1.71 29.92 5.76
N LEU A 228 -2.62 30.58 6.49
CA LEU A 228 -2.32 31.82 7.22
C LEU A 228 -1.26 31.60 8.32
N LEU A 229 -1.40 30.53 9.11
CA LEU A 229 -0.42 30.18 10.15
C LEU A 229 0.96 29.89 9.56
N ARG A 230 1.02 29.19 8.42
CA ARG A 230 2.30 28.95 7.72
C ARG A 230 2.91 30.24 7.18
N ARG A 231 2.09 31.19 6.74
CA ARG A 231 2.55 32.49 6.25
C ARG A 231 3.12 33.34 7.40
N THR A 232 2.42 33.41 8.54
CA THR A 232 2.89 34.17 9.71
C THR A 232 4.09 33.51 10.41
N LEU A 233 4.17 32.17 10.47
CA LEU A 233 5.35 31.47 10.98
C LEU A 233 6.56 31.56 10.03
N GLY A 234 6.33 31.66 8.71
CA GLY A 234 7.37 31.85 7.71
C GLY A 234 7.99 33.25 7.71
N GLU A 235 7.21 34.29 8.04
CA GLU A 235 7.71 35.67 8.16
C GLU A 235 8.58 35.89 9.40
N ASN A 236 8.28 35.24 10.53
CA ASN A 236 9.10 35.36 11.74
C ASN A 236 10.50 34.72 11.62
N ARG A 237 10.70 33.78 10.69
CA ARG A 237 12.01 33.13 10.49
C ARG A 237 12.96 33.92 9.58
N ARG A 238 12.51 35.00 8.94
CA ARG A 238 13.34 35.90 8.11
C ARG A 238 13.77 37.17 8.84
N ARG A 239 13.38 37.33 10.11
CA ARG A 239 13.70 38.50 10.95
C ARG A 239 14.72 38.21 12.06
N HIS A 240 15.27 37.01 12.13
CA HIS A 240 16.43 36.63 12.94
C HIS A 240 17.53 36.09 12.02
#